data_AF-A0A1R0V049-F1
#
_entry.id   AF-A0A1R0V049-F1
#
_cell.length_a   1.000
_cell.length_b   1.000
_cell.length_c   1.000
_cell.angle_alpha   90.00
_cell.angle_beta   90.00
_cell.angle_gamma   90.00
#
_symmetry.space_group_name_H-M   'P 1'
#
loop_
_entity.id
_entity.type
_entity.pdbx_description
1 polymer ?
#
loop_
_entity_poly.entity_id
_entity_poly.type
_entity_poly.pdbx_seq_one_letter_code
_entity_poly.pdbx_strand_id
1 'polypeptide(L)'
;MVLDGMSDSKQSATALAVEVLDELRVSILECLLALHAIDQEATIDFGTLTETLAVSSQVARQTFIAASLLHQGAELTAACCDDSCTTPGSIINRHRAAVAEGAVAVAPDRSDVDEFETEIGGLFFGGAPLTGGAPGIHPSAAAAVDKSATHNDQESRLDSGGTEISIEENPDGYRNKIEKVLISRRQRHMATHRDAIRAAGSHVVQQWMVRRASAMAENE
;
A
#
# COMPACT_ATOMS: atom_id res chain seq x y z
N MET A 1 -51.31 1.17 -19.12
CA MET A 1 -50.27 0.17 -18.85
C MET A 1 -49.10 0.51 -19.76
N VAL A 2 -48.22 1.38 -19.29
CA VAL A 2 -47.06 1.86 -20.04
C VAL A 2 -45.87 1.06 -19.57
N LEU A 3 -45.11 0.57 -20.54
CA LEU A 3 -44.04 -0.40 -20.40
C LEU A 3 -42.99 0.07 -19.38
N ASP A 4 -42.82 -0.75 -18.36
CA ASP A 4 -41.71 -0.75 -17.43
C ASP A 4 -40.43 -1.05 -18.21
N GLY A 5 -39.81 0.00 -18.74
CA GLY A 5 -38.47 -0.04 -19.30
C GLY A 5 -37.47 -0.13 -18.15
N MET A 6 -37.40 -1.29 -17.51
CA MET A 6 -36.28 -1.69 -16.65
C MET A 6 -35.03 -1.72 -17.53
N SER A 7 -34.35 -0.58 -17.67
CA SER A 7 -32.94 -0.56 -18.03
C SER A 7 -32.16 -1.09 -16.84
N ASP A 8 -32.26 -2.40 -16.62
CA ASP A 8 -31.50 -3.17 -15.65
C ASP A 8 -30.09 -3.38 -16.21
N SER A 9 -29.43 -2.29 -16.60
CA SER A 9 -28.01 -2.30 -16.94
C SER A 9 -27.25 -2.44 -15.62
N LYS A 10 -27.16 -3.69 -15.14
CA LYS A 10 -26.34 -4.05 -14.00
C LYS A 10 -24.92 -3.55 -14.28
N GLN A 11 -24.45 -2.60 -13.47
CA GLN A 11 -23.09 -2.08 -13.57
C GLN A 11 -22.12 -3.28 -13.56
N SER A 12 -21.24 -3.34 -14.55
CA SER A 12 -20.31 -4.46 -14.74
C SER A 12 -19.00 -3.98 -15.36
N ALA A 13 -17.94 -4.77 -15.17
CA ALA A 13 -16.63 -4.55 -15.79
C ALA A 13 -16.15 -5.86 -16.42
N THR A 14 -15.45 -5.74 -17.54
CA THR A 14 -14.83 -6.89 -18.22
C THR A 14 -13.49 -7.25 -17.56
N ALA A 15 -13.04 -8.49 -17.72
CA ALA A 15 -11.71 -8.91 -17.26
C ALA A 15 -10.60 -8.04 -17.85
N LEU A 16 -10.70 -7.72 -19.15
CA LEU A 16 -9.76 -6.83 -19.83
C LEU A 16 -9.69 -5.43 -19.19
N ALA A 17 -10.82 -4.88 -18.72
CA ALA A 17 -10.81 -3.59 -18.05
C ALA A 17 -10.03 -3.64 -16.72
N VAL A 18 -10.15 -4.74 -15.97
CA VAL A 18 -9.40 -4.96 -14.73
C VAL A 18 -7.90 -5.09 -15.04
N GLU A 19 -7.53 -5.91 -16.03
CA GLU A 19 -6.12 -6.09 -16.46
C GLU A 19 -5.47 -4.78 -16.92
N VAL A 20 -6.16 -4.00 -17.77
CA VAL A 20 -5.62 -2.72 -18.26
C VAL A 20 -5.49 -1.69 -17.12
N LEU A 21 -6.42 -1.69 -16.15
CA LEU A 21 -6.32 -0.81 -14.98
C LEU A 21 -5.18 -1.23 -14.06
N ASP A 22 -4.88 -2.53 -13.96
CA ASP A 22 -3.72 -3.03 -13.22
C ASP A 22 -2.41 -2.57 -13.87
N GLU A 23 -2.28 -2.76 -15.19
CA GLU A 23 -1.12 -2.30 -15.96
C GLU A 23 -0.95 -0.78 -15.89
N LEU A 24 -2.04 -0.01 -15.88
CA LEU A 24 -1.99 1.44 -15.68
C LEU A 24 -1.40 1.79 -14.31
N ARG A 25 -1.75 1.05 -13.24
CA ARG A 25 -1.17 1.26 -11.92
C ARG A 25 0.33 0.98 -11.93
N VAL A 26 0.76 -0.11 -12.57
CA VAL A 26 2.18 -0.45 -12.74
C VAL A 26 2.89 0.69 -13.47
N SER A 27 2.33 1.17 -14.58
CA SER A 27 2.90 2.25 -15.37
C SER A 27 3.05 3.56 -14.59
N ILE A 28 2.07 3.93 -13.75
CA ILE A 28 2.15 5.13 -12.90
C ILE A 28 3.24 4.96 -11.84
N LEU A 29 3.36 3.78 -11.22
CA LEU A 29 4.42 3.47 -10.27
C LEU A 29 5.80 3.57 -10.94
N GLU A 30 5.97 2.99 -12.13
CA GLU A 30 7.20 3.11 -12.91
C GLU A 30 7.56 4.58 -13.18
N CYS A 31 6.59 5.42 -13.51
CA CYS A 31 6.81 6.86 -13.68
C CYS A 31 7.33 7.52 -12.40
N LEU A 32 6.72 7.23 -11.26
CA LEU A 32 7.15 7.78 -9.96
C LEU A 32 8.57 7.33 -9.59
N LEU A 33 8.89 6.06 -9.84
CA LEU A 33 10.23 5.50 -9.61
C LEU A 33 11.27 6.12 -10.55
N ALA A 34 10.92 6.33 -11.82
CA ALA A 34 11.79 6.98 -12.79
C ALA A 34 12.08 8.43 -12.37
N LEU A 35 11.06 9.19 -11.95
CA LEU A 35 11.25 10.55 -11.43
C LEU A 35 12.19 10.58 -10.22
N HIS A 36 12.02 9.64 -9.29
CA HIS A 36 12.92 9.53 -8.14
C HIS A 36 14.37 9.23 -8.54
N ALA A 37 14.58 8.40 -9.56
CA ALA A 37 15.91 8.06 -10.04
C ALA A 37 16.61 9.25 -10.74
N ILE A 38 15.88 10.03 -11.53
CA ILE A 38 16.45 11.16 -12.30
C ILE A 38 16.55 12.45 -11.51
N ASP A 39 15.95 12.54 -10.33
CA ASP A 39 16.00 13.73 -9.45
C ASP A 39 17.43 14.19 -9.14
N GLN A 40 18.40 13.26 -9.15
CA GLN A 40 19.82 13.56 -8.95
C GLN A 40 20.60 13.81 -10.25
N GLU A 41 20.00 13.52 -11.40
CA GLU A 41 20.61 13.63 -12.73
C GLU A 41 20.28 14.96 -13.43
N ALA A 42 19.31 15.72 -12.91
CA ALA A 42 18.89 16.99 -13.46
C ALA A 42 18.66 18.04 -12.37
N THR A 43 19.09 19.28 -12.59
CA THR A 43 18.73 20.42 -11.72
C THR A 43 17.34 20.96 -12.11
N ILE A 44 16.32 20.12 -12.03
CA ILE A 44 14.92 20.44 -12.33
C ILE A 44 14.09 20.06 -11.10
N ASP A 45 13.16 20.93 -10.71
CA ASP A 45 12.19 20.59 -9.68
C ASP A 45 11.07 19.72 -10.27
N PHE A 46 11.02 18.45 -9.85
CA PHE A 46 9.98 17.49 -10.25
C PHE A 46 8.81 17.42 -9.25
N GLY A 47 8.76 18.28 -8.23
CA GLY A 47 7.79 18.22 -7.14
C GLY A 47 6.34 18.20 -7.64
N THR A 48 5.92 19.18 -8.44
CA THR A 48 4.54 19.26 -8.96
C THR A 48 4.16 18.05 -9.83
N LEU A 49 5.10 17.53 -10.63
CA LEU A 49 4.85 16.36 -11.47
C LEU A 49 4.70 15.10 -10.62
N THR A 50 5.55 14.94 -9.60
CA THR A 50 5.50 13.82 -8.65
C THR A 50 4.18 13.82 -7.87
N GLU A 51 3.75 14.98 -7.37
CA GLU A 51 2.47 15.13 -6.66
C GLU A 51 1.28 14.78 -7.57
N THR A 52 1.29 15.25 -8.82
CA THR A 52 0.22 14.98 -9.78
C THR A 52 0.12 13.49 -10.11
N LEU A 53 1.25 12.81 -10.29
CA LEU A 53 1.29 11.36 -10.50
C LEU A 53 0.87 10.58 -9.25
N ALA A 54 1.23 11.05 -8.06
CA ALA A 54 0.81 10.43 -6.81
C ALA A 54 -0.72 10.47 -6.64
N VAL A 55 -1.35 11.62 -6.93
CA VAL A 55 -2.82 11.75 -6.95
C VAL A 55 -3.42 10.83 -8.02
N SER A 56 -2.84 10.79 -9.21
CA SER A 56 -3.31 9.93 -10.31
C SER A 56 -3.24 8.45 -9.95
N SER A 57 -2.19 8.01 -9.24
CA SER A 57 -2.07 6.64 -8.74
C SER A 57 -3.20 6.29 -7.78
N GLN A 58 -3.54 7.19 -6.85
CA GLN A 58 -4.64 6.96 -5.91
C GLN A 58 -5.99 6.83 -6.63
N VAL A 59 -6.23 7.65 -7.65
CA VAL A 59 -7.42 7.54 -8.50
C VAL A 59 -7.43 6.25 -9.30
N ALA A 60 -6.29 5.85 -9.88
CA ALA A 60 -6.15 4.59 -10.60
C ALA A 60 -6.41 3.39 -9.68
N ARG A 61 -5.90 3.41 -8.45
CA ARG A 61 -6.17 2.39 -7.43
C ARG A 61 -7.65 2.28 -7.10
N GLN A 62 -8.34 3.38 -6.85
CA GLN A 62 -9.79 3.36 -6.61
C GLN A 62 -10.55 2.80 -7.82
N THR A 63 -10.14 3.19 -9.04
CA THR A 63 -10.77 2.74 -10.28
C THR A 63 -10.58 1.24 -10.49
N PHE A 64 -9.37 0.73 -10.27
CA PHE A 64 -9.06 -0.70 -10.31
C PHE A 64 -9.91 -1.49 -9.29
N ILE A 65 -9.97 -1.03 -8.03
CA ILE A 65 -10.79 -1.67 -6.99
C ILE A 65 -12.26 -1.73 -7.42
N ALA A 66 -12.81 -0.62 -7.88
CA ALA A 66 -14.21 -0.55 -8.32
C ALA A 66 -14.47 -1.49 -9.51
N ALA A 67 -13.59 -1.50 -10.51
CA ALA A 67 -13.69 -2.38 -11.67
C ALA A 67 -13.62 -3.86 -11.26
N SER A 68 -12.71 -4.22 -10.35
CA SER A 68 -12.60 -5.59 -9.85
C SER A 68 -13.87 -6.03 -9.10
N LEU A 69 -14.43 -5.19 -8.24
CA LEU A 69 -15.70 -5.48 -7.57
C LEU A 69 -16.84 -5.69 -8.57
N LEU A 70 -16.94 -4.84 -9.60
CA LEU A 70 -17.95 -4.98 -10.66
C LEU A 70 -17.74 -6.25 -11.50
N HIS A 71 -16.49 -6.58 -11.81
CA HIS A 71 -16.14 -7.78 -12.59
C HIS A 71 -16.50 -9.06 -11.83
N GLN A 72 -16.24 -9.09 -10.52
CA GLN A 72 -16.59 -10.20 -9.63
C GLN A 72 -18.09 -10.28 -9.29
N GLY A 73 -18.91 -9.35 -9.82
CA GLY A 73 -20.35 -9.33 -9.61
C GLY A 73 -20.76 -8.99 -8.18
N ALA A 74 -19.95 -8.19 -7.47
CA ALA A 74 -20.21 -7.78 -6.11
C ALA A 74 -21.58 -7.09 -5.97
N GLU A 75 -22.27 -7.38 -4.87
CA GLU A 75 -23.55 -6.74 -4.57
C GLU A 75 -23.35 -5.27 -4.18
N LEU A 76 -24.22 -4.41 -4.72
CA LEU A 76 -24.24 -2.96 -4.49
C LEU A 76 -25.63 -2.56 -4.00
N THR A 77 -25.71 -1.66 -3.01
CA THR A 77 -27.00 -1.12 -2.56
C THR A 77 -27.71 -0.35 -3.69
N ALA A 78 -29.04 -0.45 -3.76
CA ALA A 78 -29.83 0.16 -4.84
C ALA A 78 -29.97 1.70 -4.75
N ALA A 79 -29.48 2.32 -3.68
CA ALA A 79 -29.64 3.75 -3.45
C ALA A 79 -28.74 4.56 -4.39
N CYS A 80 -29.22 4.88 -5.60
CA CYS A 80 -28.52 5.77 -6.51
C CYS A 80 -29.40 6.22 -7.70
N CYS A 81 -29.60 7.53 -7.86
CA CYS A 81 -30.48 8.10 -8.89
C CYS A 81 -29.76 9.08 -9.85
N ASP A 82 -28.44 9.25 -9.75
CA ASP A 82 -27.65 10.23 -10.48
C ASP A 82 -26.36 9.66 -11.08
N ASP A 83 -25.72 10.40 -11.99
CA ASP A 83 -24.52 9.92 -12.69
C ASP A 83 -23.30 9.74 -11.76
N SER A 84 -23.31 10.36 -10.57
CA SER A 84 -22.25 10.22 -9.56
C SER A 84 -22.11 8.79 -9.01
N CYS A 85 -23.11 7.95 -9.26
CA CYS A 85 -23.21 6.54 -8.91
C CYS A 85 -22.26 5.62 -9.66
N THR A 86 -21.65 6.10 -10.74
CA THR A 86 -20.68 5.34 -11.55
C THR A 86 -19.23 5.68 -11.16
N THR A 87 -19.02 6.64 -10.26
CA THR A 87 -17.67 6.98 -9.79
C THR A 87 -17.07 5.81 -8.99
N PRO A 88 -15.75 5.57 -9.08
CA PRO A 88 -15.10 4.48 -8.36
C PRO A 88 -15.37 4.50 -6.85
N GLY A 89 -15.30 5.69 -6.23
CA GLY A 89 -15.60 5.87 -4.81
C GLY A 89 -17.04 5.50 -4.45
N SER A 90 -18.02 5.83 -5.31
CA SER A 90 -19.42 5.48 -5.08
C SER A 90 -19.65 3.97 -5.15
N ILE A 91 -19.08 3.29 -6.15
CA ILE A 91 -19.15 1.82 -6.28
C ILE A 91 -18.60 1.15 -5.03
N ILE A 92 -17.41 1.56 -4.56
CA ILE A 92 -16.78 1.01 -3.35
C ILE A 92 -17.67 1.22 -2.12
N ASN A 93 -18.22 2.42 -1.95
CA ASN A 93 -19.06 2.75 -0.80
C ASN A 93 -20.39 1.97 -0.82
N ARG A 94 -21.00 1.79 -1.99
CA ARG A 94 -22.24 1.01 -2.16
C ARG A 94 -22.01 -0.47 -1.90
N HIS A 95 -20.86 -1.02 -2.30
CA HIS A 95 -20.49 -2.37 -1.91
C HIS A 95 -20.35 -2.50 -0.39
N ARG A 96 -19.62 -1.58 0.25
CA ARG A 96 -19.47 -1.57 1.72
C ARG A 96 -20.80 -1.45 2.45
N ALA A 97 -21.72 -0.63 1.95
CA ALA A 97 -23.06 -0.50 2.51
C ALA A 97 -23.85 -1.81 2.35
N ALA A 98 -23.77 -2.48 1.20
CA ALA A 98 -24.45 -3.75 0.96
C ALA A 98 -23.94 -4.83 1.92
N VAL A 99 -22.62 -4.90 2.12
CA VAL A 99 -21.99 -5.80 3.09
C VAL A 99 -22.47 -5.51 4.51
N ALA A 100 -22.59 -4.23 4.89
CA ALA A 100 -23.14 -3.85 6.20
C ALA A 100 -24.61 -4.25 6.38
N GLU A 101 -25.37 -4.37 5.28
CA GLU A 101 -26.77 -4.83 5.24
C GLU A 101 -26.89 -6.36 5.13
N GLY A 102 -25.78 -7.10 5.02
CA GLY A 102 -25.73 -8.57 5.02
C GLY A 102 -25.34 -9.22 3.70
N ALA A 103 -24.97 -8.44 2.67
CA ALA A 103 -24.43 -8.98 1.43
C ALA A 103 -23.07 -9.68 1.64
N VAL A 104 -22.72 -10.58 0.71
CA VAL A 104 -21.42 -11.25 0.72
C VAL A 104 -20.30 -10.23 0.49
N ALA A 105 -19.32 -10.19 1.39
CA ALA A 105 -18.13 -9.38 1.23
C ALA A 105 -17.25 -9.95 0.11
N VAL A 106 -16.99 -9.14 -0.92
CA VAL A 106 -16.12 -9.49 -2.04
C VAL A 106 -14.80 -8.74 -1.87
N ALA A 107 -13.70 -9.47 -1.88
CA ALA A 107 -12.37 -8.88 -1.87
C ALA A 107 -12.00 -8.47 -3.30
N PRO A 108 -11.61 -7.21 -3.56
CA PRO A 108 -11.04 -6.82 -4.84
C PRO A 108 -9.79 -7.65 -5.14
N ASP A 109 -9.50 -7.82 -6.43
CA ASP A 109 -8.26 -8.42 -6.91
C ASP A 109 -7.06 -7.65 -6.37
N ARG A 110 -5.93 -8.34 -6.23
CA ARG A 110 -4.67 -7.73 -5.80
C ARG A 110 -3.86 -7.32 -7.01
N SER A 111 -3.27 -6.13 -6.93
CA SER A 111 -2.24 -5.67 -7.86
C SER A 111 -0.87 -5.93 -7.27
N ASP A 112 0.12 -6.22 -8.12
CA ASP A 112 1.53 -6.28 -7.75
C ASP A 112 2.02 -4.93 -7.18
N VAL A 113 1.36 -3.82 -7.57
CA VAL A 113 1.61 -2.48 -7.01
C VAL A 113 1.26 -2.41 -5.52
N ASP A 114 0.20 -3.09 -5.07
CA ASP A 114 -0.19 -3.07 -3.65
C ASP A 114 0.86 -3.78 -2.77
N GLU A 115 1.50 -4.85 -3.29
CA GLU A 115 2.58 -5.55 -2.61
C GLU A 115 3.85 -4.71 -2.54
N PHE A 116 4.24 -4.11 -3.67
CA PHE A 116 5.37 -3.20 -3.75
C PHE A 116 5.21 -1.99 -2.81
N GLU A 117 4.03 -1.35 -2.80
CA GLU A 117 3.72 -0.24 -1.89
C GLU A 117 3.80 -0.64 -0.41
N THR A 118 3.39 -1.87 -0.08
CA THR A 118 3.48 -2.41 1.28
C THR A 118 4.94 -2.63 1.70
N GLU A 119 5.75 -3.21 0.81
CA GLU A 119 7.18 -3.44 1.05
C GLU A 119 7.96 -2.11 1.20
N ILE A 120 7.53 -1.09 0.46
CA ILE A 120 8.15 0.24 0.40
C ILE A 120 7.39 1.26 1.28
N GLY A 121 6.48 0.82 2.15
CA GLY A 121 5.89 1.69 3.18
C GLY A 121 5.21 2.97 2.67
N GLY A 122 4.68 2.97 1.44
CA GLY A 122 3.82 4.04 0.89
C GLY A 122 4.50 5.39 0.58
N LEU A 123 5.79 5.42 0.21
CA LEU A 123 6.57 6.66 0.13
C LEU A 123 6.07 7.71 -0.88
N PHE A 124 5.41 7.32 -1.97
CA PHE A 124 4.79 8.25 -2.91
C PHE A 124 3.37 8.67 -2.52
N PHE A 125 2.75 7.92 -1.62
CA PHE A 125 1.33 8.00 -1.34
C PHE A 125 1.15 8.45 0.10
N GLY A 126 1.38 9.75 0.31
CA GLY A 126 1.25 10.42 1.60
C GLY A 126 -0.10 10.13 2.26
N GLY A 127 -0.06 9.26 3.27
CA GLY A 127 -0.91 9.22 4.45
C GLY A 127 -2.35 9.73 4.34
N ALA A 128 -3.24 8.89 3.81
CA ALA A 128 -4.57 8.72 4.40
C ALA A 128 -4.99 7.27 4.16
N PRO A 129 -4.90 6.38 5.16
CA PRO A 129 -5.63 5.13 5.05
C PRO A 129 -7.11 5.51 4.94
N LEU A 130 -7.83 4.95 3.97
CA LEU A 130 -9.29 5.08 3.89
C LEU A 130 -10.00 4.27 5.00
N THR A 131 -9.39 4.21 6.19
CA THR A 131 -9.92 3.62 7.41
C THR A 131 -10.34 4.73 8.37
N GLY A 132 -11.40 5.44 8.00
CA GLY A 132 -12.25 6.11 8.99
C GLY A 132 -13.32 5.12 9.44
N GLY A 133 -13.09 4.40 10.55
CA GLY A 133 -14.11 3.51 11.12
C GLY A 133 -13.63 2.46 12.14
N ALA A 134 -13.35 2.92 13.36
CA ALA A 134 -13.34 2.21 14.65
C ALA A 134 -12.21 1.22 15.04
N PRO A 135 -11.70 1.30 16.29
CA PRO A 135 -10.64 0.45 16.84
C PRO A 135 -11.22 -0.82 17.50
N GLY A 136 -10.48 -1.92 17.42
CA GLY A 136 -10.66 -3.05 18.32
C GLY A 136 -10.62 -4.40 17.64
N ILE A 137 -9.46 -5.06 17.73
CA ILE A 137 -9.24 -6.34 18.43
C ILE A 137 -7.85 -6.80 17.98
N HIS A 138 -6.85 -6.50 18.80
CA HIS A 138 -5.60 -7.26 18.79
C HIS A 138 -5.89 -8.62 19.43
N PRO A 139 -5.52 -9.76 18.82
CA PRO A 139 -5.45 -11.00 19.57
C PRO A 139 -4.23 -10.90 20.51
N SER A 140 -4.51 -10.47 21.74
CA SER A 140 -3.57 -10.56 22.86
C SER A 140 -3.40 -12.03 23.20
N ALA A 141 -2.24 -12.59 22.82
CA ALA A 141 -1.85 -13.93 23.17
C ALA A 141 -1.82 -14.06 24.70
N ALA A 142 -2.61 -15.01 25.19
CA ALA A 142 -2.66 -15.44 26.56
C ALA A 142 -1.28 -15.85 27.07
N ALA A 143 -0.88 -15.28 28.21
CA ALA A 143 0.06 -15.94 29.10
C ALA A 143 -0.39 -15.66 30.54
N ALA A 144 -1.20 -16.58 31.06
CA ALA A 144 -1.48 -16.70 32.46
C ALA A 144 -0.17 -17.05 33.19
N VAL A 145 0.17 -16.25 34.20
CA VAL A 145 1.20 -16.57 35.19
C VAL A 145 0.47 -17.02 36.45
N ASP A 146 0.73 -18.23 36.94
CA ASP A 146 1.08 -18.40 38.36
C ASP A 146 1.90 -19.67 38.63
N LYS A 147 2.63 -19.57 39.73
CA LYS A 147 3.93 -20.14 40.11
C LYS A 147 3.92 -21.61 40.56
N SER A 148 5.06 -22.30 40.41
CA SER A 148 6.00 -22.56 41.53
C SER A 148 7.06 -23.64 41.24
N ALA A 149 8.32 -23.24 41.42
CA ALA A 149 9.45 -23.93 42.06
C ALA A 149 9.97 -25.29 41.53
N THR A 150 11.22 -25.36 41.05
CA THR A 150 12.44 -25.68 41.85
C THR A 150 13.68 -25.95 40.97
N HIS A 151 14.78 -25.26 41.32
CA HIS A 151 16.19 -25.69 41.43
C HIS A 151 17.03 -26.32 40.27
N ASN A 152 18.23 -25.72 40.14
CA ASN A 152 19.59 -26.24 39.87
C ASN A 152 20.23 -26.08 38.48
N ASP A 153 21.24 -25.18 38.46
CA ASP A 153 22.64 -25.30 38.03
C ASP A 153 22.99 -26.08 36.75
N GLN A 154 23.67 -25.43 35.79
CA GLN A 154 25.14 -25.52 35.61
C GLN A 154 25.66 -24.84 34.31
N GLU A 155 26.66 -23.96 34.50
CA GLU A 155 27.82 -23.56 33.66
C GLU A 155 27.78 -23.25 32.14
N SER A 156 28.14 -21.97 31.84
CA SER A 156 29.16 -21.46 30.89
C SER A 156 28.98 -21.73 29.37
N ARG A 157 29.11 -20.77 28.44
CA ARG A 157 30.22 -19.82 28.21
C ARG A 157 29.90 -18.87 27.03
N LEU A 158 30.47 -17.65 27.12
CA LEU A 158 30.97 -16.76 26.04
C LEU A 158 30.00 -15.86 25.23
N ASP A 159 30.12 -14.56 25.54
CA ASP A 159 30.45 -13.46 24.61
C ASP A 159 29.36 -12.88 23.69
N SER A 160 28.66 -11.85 24.17
CA SER A 160 28.43 -10.62 23.39
C SER A 160 27.94 -9.50 24.31
N GLY A 161 28.73 -8.43 24.45
CA GLY A 161 28.52 -7.32 25.38
C GLY A 161 27.29 -6.46 25.07
N GLY A 162 26.11 -6.95 25.43
CA GLY A 162 24.93 -6.12 25.64
C GLY A 162 24.90 -5.67 27.09
N THR A 163 25.17 -4.39 27.36
CA THR A 163 24.89 -3.82 28.68
C THR A 163 23.38 -3.93 28.92
N GLU A 164 22.94 -4.94 29.66
CA GLU A 164 21.58 -5.02 30.20
C GLU A 164 21.34 -3.77 31.05
N ILE A 165 20.30 -2.99 30.75
CA ILE A 165 20.08 -1.70 31.41
C ILE A 165 18.88 -1.83 32.33
N SER A 166 19.15 -1.82 33.63
CA SER A 166 18.15 -1.67 34.69
C SER A 166 17.57 -0.26 34.69
N ILE A 167 16.24 -0.17 34.72
CA ILE A 167 15.45 1.08 34.70
C ILE A 167 15.68 1.93 35.97
N GLU A 168 16.12 1.29 37.06
CA GLU A 168 16.03 1.82 38.42
C GLU A 168 17.07 2.90 38.77
N GLU A 169 18.23 2.96 38.11
CA GLU A 169 19.32 3.88 38.52
C GLU A 169 19.32 5.25 37.83
N ASN A 170 18.75 5.37 36.62
CA ASN A 170 18.67 6.64 35.90
C ASN A 170 17.59 6.61 34.80
N PRO A 171 16.32 6.91 35.13
CA PRO A 171 15.21 6.81 34.19
C PRO A 171 15.34 7.77 32.98
N ASP A 172 15.93 8.95 33.17
CA ASP A 172 16.16 9.90 32.09
C ASP A 172 17.32 9.47 31.18
N GLY A 173 18.37 8.86 31.75
CA GLY A 173 19.46 8.25 31.00
C GLY A 173 19.00 7.05 30.16
N TYR A 174 18.12 6.20 30.72
CA TYR A 174 17.50 5.08 30.02
C TYR A 174 16.59 5.57 28.88
N ARG A 175 15.72 6.56 29.15
CA ARG A 175 14.83 7.17 28.14
C ARG A 175 15.63 7.73 26.96
N ASN A 176 16.64 8.55 27.24
CA ASN A 176 17.49 9.15 26.20
C ASN A 176 18.25 8.10 25.39
N LYS A 177 18.66 6.99 26.01
CA LYS A 177 19.38 5.91 25.32
C LYS A 177 18.44 5.08 24.43
N ILE A 178 17.23 4.76 24.89
CA ILE A 178 16.19 4.12 24.04
C ILE A 178 15.79 5.03 22.88
N GLU A 179 15.56 6.31 23.14
CA GLU A 179 15.19 7.27 22.11
C GLU A 179 16.26 7.35 21.02
N LYS A 180 17.55 7.43 21.39
CA LYS A 180 18.67 7.36 20.43
C LYS A 180 18.65 6.06 19.61
N VAL A 181 18.45 4.91 20.26
CA VAL A 181 18.39 3.61 19.55
C VAL A 181 17.23 3.57 18.55
N LEU A 182 16.05 4.08 18.93
CA LEU A 182 14.88 4.13 18.05
C LEU A 182 15.08 5.10 16.88
N ILE A 183 15.66 6.28 17.13
CA ILE A 183 16.00 7.25 16.08
C ILE A 183 17.02 6.64 15.11
N SER A 184 18.10 6.04 15.60
CA SER A 184 19.11 5.40 14.75
C SER A 184 18.56 4.19 13.99
N ARG A 185 17.63 3.42 14.57
CA ARG A 185 16.94 2.32 13.88
C ARG A 185 16.05 2.87 12.76
N ARG A 186 15.28 3.91 13.04
CA ARG A 186 14.45 4.60 12.05
C ARG A 186 15.29 5.18 10.92
N GLN A 187 16.41 5.82 11.22
CA GLN A 187 17.32 6.37 10.22
C GLN A 187 17.90 5.28 9.31
N ARG A 188 18.37 4.16 9.89
CA ARG A 188 18.85 3.01 9.10
C ARG A 188 17.76 2.43 8.21
N HIS A 189 16.57 2.22 8.78
CA HIS A 189 15.41 1.78 8.01
C HIS A 189 15.13 2.73 6.84
N MET A 190 15.08 4.04 7.10
CA MET A 190 14.86 5.06 6.06
C MET A 190 15.99 5.12 5.03
N ALA A 191 17.24 4.83 5.39
CA ALA A 191 18.36 4.77 4.46
C ALA A 191 18.24 3.56 3.52
N THR A 192 18.08 2.36 4.08
CA THR A 192 17.84 1.13 3.29
C THR A 192 16.62 1.28 2.39
N HIS A 193 15.60 1.95 2.90
CA HIS A 193 14.37 2.24 2.19
C HIS A 193 14.58 3.17 0.97
N ARG A 194 15.32 4.28 1.13
CA ARG A 194 15.68 5.16 0.01
C ARG A 194 16.54 4.44 -1.04
N ASP A 195 17.45 3.58 -0.59
CA ASP A 195 18.33 2.84 -1.49
C ASP A 195 17.54 1.82 -2.32
N ALA A 196 16.53 1.16 -1.73
CA ALA A 196 15.63 0.26 -2.44
C ALA A 196 14.83 0.99 -3.53
N ILE A 197 14.26 2.16 -3.23
CA ILE A 197 13.52 2.97 -4.21
C ILE A 197 14.44 3.41 -5.35
N ARG A 198 15.65 3.88 -5.02
CA ARG A 198 16.63 4.28 -6.03
C ARG A 198 16.98 3.11 -6.95
N ALA A 199 17.25 1.93 -6.38
CA ALA A 199 17.58 0.74 -7.15
C ALA A 199 16.44 0.33 -8.10
N ALA A 200 15.19 0.34 -7.60
CA ALA A 200 14.02 0.05 -8.41
C ALA A 200 13.84 1.07 -9.55
N GLY A 201 13.97 2.37 -9.27
CA GLY A 201 13.89 3.42 -10.28
C GLY A 201 15.00 3.32 -11.34
N SER A 202 16.24 3.06 -10.94
CA SER A 202 17.33 2.82 -11.89
C SER A 202 17.04 1.62 -12.80
N HIS A 203 16.44 0.55 -12.26
CA HIS A 203 16.07 -0.61 -13.06
C HIS A 203 14.97 -0.30 -14.08
N VAL A 204 13.92 0.43 -13.68
CA VAL A 204 12.84 0.88 -14.58
C VAL A 204 13.41 1.72 -15.72
N VAL A 205 14.24 2.72 -15.40
CA VAL A 205 14.87 3.58 -16.42
C VAL A 205 15.71 2.75 -17.40
N GLN A 206 16.47 1.77 -16.91
CA GLN A 206 17.24 0.87 -17.77
C GLN A 206 16.33 0.07 -18.72
N GLN A 207 15.24 -0.51 -18.22
CA GLN A 207 14.29 -1.24 -19.05
C GLN A 207 13.69 -0.36 -20.14
N TRP A 208 13.28 0.87 -19.79
CA TRP A 208 12.71 1.82 -20.76
C TRP A 208 13.71 2.15 -21.88
N MET A 209 14.98 2.37 -21.53
CA MET A 209 16.03 2.64 -22.50
C MET A 209 16.30 1.44 -23.43
N VAL A 210 16.25 0.22 -22.90
CA VAL A 210 16.37 -1.01 -23.70
C VAL A 210 15.19 -1.14 -24.66
N ARG A 211 13.94 -1.03 -24.18
CA ARG A 211 12.74 -1.11 -25.04
C ARG A 211 12.79 -0.07 -26.17
N ARG A 212 13.21 1.16 -25.87
CA ARG A 212 13.38 2.23 -26.86
C ARG A 212 14.43 1.88 -27.91
N ALA A 213 15.58 1.35 -27.50
CA ALA A 213 16.64 0.95 -28.43
C ALA A 213 16.18 -0.18 -29.37
N SER A 214 15.47 -1.18 -28.83
CA SER A 214 14.87 -2.27 -29.63
C SER A 214 13.86 -1.74 -30.65
N ALA A 215 12.96 -0.86 -30.25
CA ALA A 215 11.98 -0.27 -31.16
C ALA A 215 12.62 0.59 -32.27
N MET A 216 13.79 1.17 -32.03
CA MET A 216 14.54 1.89 -33.07
C MET A 216 15.21 0.94 -34.05
N ALA A 217 15.72 -0.21 -33.58
CA ALA A 217 16.36 -1.22 -34.42
C ALA A 217 15.38 -1.98 -35.33
N GLU A 218 14.11 -2.12 -34.94
CA GLU A 218 13.07 -2.76 -35.76
C GLU A 218 12.55 -1.87 -36.91
N ASN A 219 12.88 -0.58 -36.89
CA ASN A 219 12.43 0.41 -37.88
C ASN A 219 13.52 0.81 -38.89
N GLU A 220 14.72 0.22 -38.82
CA GLU A 220 15.82 0.35 -39.80
C GLU A 220 15.87 -0.83 -40.78
#